data_AF-R1D432-F1
#
_entry.id   AF-R1D432-F1
#
_cell.length_a   1.000
_cell.length_b   1.000
_cell.length_c   1.000
_cell.angle_alpha   90.00
_cell.angle_beta   90.00
_cell.angle_gamma   90.00
#
_symmetry.space_group_name_H-M   'P 1'
#
loop_
_entity.id
_entity.type
_entity.pdbx_description
1 polymer ?
#
loop_
_entity_poly.entity_id
_entity_poly.type
_entity_poly.pdbx_seq_one_letter_code
_entity_poly.pdbx_strand_id
1 'polypeptide(L)' 'MPLQEPPAAVVEPVRGSSRDLLAPGSELAWRVASLSRSERGRVGACARALLQGEARRGAGRRGAARRAAAARGRSF' A
#
# COMPACT_ATOMS: atom_id res chain seq x y z
N MET A 1 35.87 11.51 -30.90
CA MET A 1 34.61 10.85 -31.27
C MET A 1 33.48 11.75 -30.78
N PRO A 2 32.62 12.33 -31.64
CA PRO A 2 31.51 13.14 -31.15
C PRO A 2 30.51 12.23 -30.43
N LEU A 3 30.10 12.63 -29.23
CA LEU A 3 29.05 11.97 -28.45
C LEU A 3 27.72 12.17 -29.20
N GLN A 4 27.20 11.09 -29.78
CA GLN A 4 25.92 11.08 -30.47
C GLN A 4 24.83 11.18 -29.40
N GLU A 5 24.15 12.32 -29.30
CA GLU A 5 23.02 12.47 -28.38
C GLU A 5 21.92 11.45 -28.74
N PRO A 6 21.35 10.74 -27.76
CA PRO A 6 20.25 9.84 -28.02
C PRO A 6 19.06 10.65 -28.59
N PRO A 7 18.35 10.13 -29.60
CA PRO A 7 17.21 10.83 -30.18
C PRO A 7 16.20 11.11 -29.06
N ALA A 8 15.83 12.39 -28.91
CA ALA A 8 14.78 12.78 -28.00
C ALA A 8 13.52 11.98 -28.36
N ALA A 9 12.92 11.31 -27.39
CA ALA A 9 11.65 10.63 -27.58
C ALA A 9 10.58 11.69 -27.83
N VAL A 10 10.32 12.00 -29.10
CA VAL A 10 9.23 12.88 -29.52
C VAL A 10 7.94 12.09 -29.32
N VAL A 11 7.25 12.34 -28.21
CA VAL A 11 5.90 11.82 -28.00
C VAL A 11 4.96 12.77 -28.70
N GLU A 12 4.35 12.30 -29.78
CA GLU A 12 3.28 13.05 -30.45
C GLU A 12 2.17 13.36 -29.44
N PRO A 13 1.77 14.63 -29.29
CA PRO A 13 0.71 14.99 -28.39
C PRO A 13 -0.59 14.29 -28.83
N VAL A 14 -1.28 13.65 -27.87
CA VAL A 14 -2.55 12.99 -28.15
C VAL A 14 -3.54 14.03 -28.69
N ARG A 15 -3.98 13.84 -29.94
CA ARG A 15 -5.01 14.69 -30.54
C ARG A 15 -6.36 14.32 -29.95
N GLY A 16 -6.95 15.23 -29.18
CA GLY A 16 -8.25 15.03 -28.53
C GLY A 16 -8.40 15.94 -27.31
N SER A 17 -9.62 16.03 -26.77
CA SER A 17 -9.85 16.70 -25.50
C SER A 17 -9.23 15.87 -24.37
N SER A 18 -8.69 16.50 -23.33
CA SER A 18 -8.22 15.78 -22.12
C SER A 18 -9.30 14.88 -21.52
N ARG A 19 -10.57 15.17 -21.81
CA ARG A 19 -11.74 14.38 -21.39
C ARG A 19 -11.83 13.03 -22.09
N ASP A 20 -11.33 12.94 -23.32
CA ASP A 20 -11.35 11.72 -24.14
C ASP A 20 -10.32 10.70 -23.63
N LEU A 21 -9.24 11.17 -22.99
CA LEU A 21 -8.22 10.33 -22.37
C LEU A 21 -8.78 9.44 -21.23
N LEU A 22 -9.86 9.88 -20.59
CA LEU A 22 -10.54 9.13 -19.53
C LEU A 22 -11.89 8.58 -19.97
N ALA A 23 -12.13 8.52 -21.28
CA ALA A 23 -13.33 7.88 -21.81
C ALA A 23 -13.42 6.42 -21.32
N PRO A 24 -14.63 5.92 -21.01
CA PRO A 24 -14.83 4.52 -20.67
C PRO A 24 -14.23 3.60 -21.73
N GLY A 25 -13.46 2.61 -21.30
CA GLY A 25 -12.78 1.67 -22.20
C GLY A 25 -11.40 2.13 -22.69
N SER A 26 -10.98 3.37 -22.43
CA SER A 26 -9.60 3.81 -22.70
C SER A 26 -8.59 3.11 -21.79
N GLU A 27 -7.38 2.90 -22.32
CA GLU A 27 -6.28 2.28 -21.56
C GLU A 27 -5.90 3.13 -20.33
N LEU A 28 -5.88 4.46 -20.47
CA LEU A 28 -5.56 5.34 -19.36
C LEU A 28 -6.64 5.27 -18.26
N ALA A 29 -7.93 5.24 -18.61
CA ALA A 29 -9.00 5.03 -17.62
C ALA A 29 -8.82 3.69 -16.89
N TRP A 30 -8.45 2.62 -17.60
CA TRP A 30 -8.16 1.32 -17.00
C TRP A 30 -6.96 1.36 -16.04
N ARG A 31 -5.87 2.01 -16.45
CA ARG A 31 -4.66 2.17 -15.61
C ARG A 31 -4.96 2.97 -14.34
N VAL A 32 -5.66 4.09 -14.45
CA VAL A 32 -6.05 4.94 -13.31
C VAL A 32 -6.97 4.18 -12.35
N ALA A 33 -7.98 3.47 -12.87
CA ALA A 33 -8.88 2.66 -12.06
C ALA A 33 -8.14 1.52 -11.34
N SER A 34 -7.18 0.89 -12.01
CA SER A 34 -6.37 -0.18 -11.45
C SER A 34 -5.43 0.32 -10.35
N LEU A 35 -4.78 1.46 -10.57
CA LEU A 35 -3.94 2.12 -9.58
C LEU A 35 -4.75 2.47 -8.32
N SER A 36 -5.90 3.11 -8.50
CA SER A 36 -6.82 3.44 -7.40
C SER A 36 -7.24 2.22 -6.58
N ARG A 37 -7.52 1.08 -7.24
CA ARG A 37 -7.84 -0.17 -6.53
C ARG A 37 -6.64 -0.73 -5.77
N SER A 38 -5.46 -0.71 -6.38
CA SER A 38 -4.22 -1.16 -5.74
C SER A 38 -3.89 -0.32 -4.50
N GLU A 39 -4.02 1.00 -4.58
CA GLU A 39 -3.85 1.90 -3.44
C GLU A 39 -4.83 1.59 -2.31
N ARG A 40 -6.12 1.44 -2.61
CA ARG A 40 -7.10 1.01 -1.61
C ARG A 40 -6.76 -0.35 -0.99
N GLY A 41 -6.29 -1.30 -1.80
CA GLY A 41 -5.84 -2.60 -1.33
C GLY A 41 -4.67 -2.51 -0.35
N ARG A 42 -3.66 -1.67 -0.66
CA ARG A 42 -2.52 -1.40 0.23
C ARG A 42 -2.95 -0.76 1.54
N VAL A 43 -3.81 0.26 1.49
CA VAL A 43 -4.34 0.91 2.70
C VAL A 43 -5.08 -0.10 3.58
N GLY A 44 -5.92 -0.96 3.00
CA GLY A 44 -6.61 -2.02 3.74
C GLY A 44 -5.66 -3.10 4.29
N ALA A 45 -4.56 -3.40 3.61
CA ALA A 45 -3.52 -4.30 4.12
C ALA A 45 -2.75 -3.67 5.30
N CYS A 46 -2.37 -2.39 5.19
CA CYS A 46 -1.72 -1.65 6.26
C CYS A 46 -2.61 -1.55 7.50
N ALA A 47 -3.89 -1.21 7.34
CA ALA A 47 -4.84 -1.16 8.46
C ALA A 47 -4.97 -2.53 9.16
N ARG A 48 -5.06 -3.62 8.39
CA ARG A 48 -5.08 -4.99 8.94
C ARG A 48 -3.79 -5.36 9.66
N ALA A 49 -2.62 -4.96 9.15
CA ALA A 49 -1.35 -5.19 9.80
C ALA A 49 -1.25 -4.46 11.14
N LEU A 50 -1.72 -3.21 11.20
CA LEU A 50 -1.78 -2.44 12.44
C LEU A 50 -2.68 -3.10 13.49
N LEU A 51 -3.90 -3.50 13.10
CA LEU A 51 -4.82 -4.19 14.00
C LEU A 51 -4.26 -5.52 14.53
N GLN A 52 -3.60 -6.30 13.68
CA GLN A 52 -2.93 -7.54 14.10
C GLN A 52 -1.75 -7.28 15.03
N GLY A 53 -0.96 -6.23 14.78
CA GLY A 53 0.13 -5.81 15.65
C GLY A 53 -0.37 -5.45 17.06
N GLU A 54 -1.45 -4.69 17.14
CA GLU A 54 -2.09 -4.33 18.42
C GLU A 54 -2.67 -5.56 19.14
N ALA A 55 -3.32 -6.47 18.41
CA ALA A 55 -3.82 -7.72 18.98
C ALA A 55 -2.67 -8.56 19.59
N ARG A 56 -1.53 -8.68 18.90
CA ARG A 56 -0.32 -9.38 19.38
C ARG A 56 0.27 -8.70 20.62
N ARG A 57 0.37 -7.36 20.63
CA ARG A 57 0.82 -6.60 21.80
C ARG A 57 -0.08 -6.85 23.02
N GLY A 58 -1.40 -6.84 22.83
CA GLY A 58 -2.37 -7.14 23.87
C GLY A 58 -2.24 -8.57 24.42
N ALA A 59 -1.99 -9.56 23.55
CA ALA A 59 -1.73 -10.93 23.97
C ALA A 59 -0.42 -11.04 24.78
N GLY A 60 0.65 -10.37 24.34
CA GLY A 60 1.93 -10.31 25.05
C GLY A 60 1.80 -9.73 26.47
N ARG A 61 1.05 -8.62 26.61
CA ARG A 61 0.77 -8.01 27.92
C ARG A 61 0.01 -8.95 28.85
N ARG A 62 -1.03 -9.63 28.35
CA ARG A 62 -1.80 -10.62 29.13
C ARG A 62 -0.93 -11.81 29.55
N GLY A 63 -0.08 -12.31 28.66
CA GLY A 63 0.88 -13.37 28.98
C GLY A 63 1.88 -12.94 30.06
N ALA A 64 2.41 -11.72 29.97
CA ALA A 64 3.31 -11.15 30.97
C ALA A 64 2.62 -11.01 32.34
N ALA A 65 1.40 -10.48 32.37
CA ALA A 65 0.61 -10.33 33.59
C ALA A 65 0.33 -11.69 34.26
N ARG A 66 -0.03 -12.72 33.48
CA ARG A 66 -0.25 -14.09 33.99
C ARG A 66 1.03 -14.68 34.58
N ARG A 67 2.19 -14.49 33.92
CA ARG A 67 3.47 -14.95 34.45
C ARG A 67 3.85 -14.23 35.75
N ALA A 68 3.62 -12.91 35.84
CA ALA A 68 3.86 -12.15 37.06
C ALA A 68 2.96 -12.62 38.22
N ALA A 69 1.68 -12.91 37.95
CA ALA A 69 0.76 -13.46 38.95
C ALA A 69 1.20 -14.86 39.43
N ALA A 70 1.59 -15.75 38.50
CA ALA A 70 2.09 -17.08 38.83
C ALA A 70 3.40 -17.04 39.64
N ALA A 71 4.30 -16.10 39.34
CA ALA A 71 5.53 -15.91 40.10
C ALA A 71 5.23 -15.48 41.55
N ARG A 72 4.30 -14.54 41.75
CA ARG A 72 3.87 -14.08 43.08
C ARG A 72 3.18 -15.18 43.90
N GLY A 73 2.41 -16.06 43.25
CA GLY A 73 1.77 -17.21 43.90
C GLY A 73 2.72 -18.35 44.28
N ARG A 74 3.94 -18.38 43.71
CA ARG A 74 5.00 -19.34 44.07
C ARG A 74 5.92 -18.84 45.18
N SER A 75 5.75 -17.59 45.62
CA SER A 75 6.58 -16.96 46.67
C SER A 75 5.97 -17.06 48.07
N PHE A 76 4.88 -17.82 48.23
CA PHE A 76 4.24 -18.16 49.51
C PHE A 76 4.47 -19.63 49.84
#